data_AF-A0AA51HSX5-F1
#
_entry.id   AF-A0AA51HSX5-F1
#
_cell.length_a   1.000
_cell.length_b   1.000
_cell.length_c   1.000
_cell.angle_alpha   90.00
_cell.angle_beta   90.00
_cell.angle_gamma   90.00
#
_symmetry.space_group_name_H-M   'P 1'
#
loop_
_entity.id
_entity.type
_entity.pdbx_description
1 polymer ?
#
loop_
_entity_poly.entity_id
_entity_poly.type
_entity_poly.pdbx_seq_one_letter_code
_entity_poly.pdbx_strand_id
1 'polypeptide(L)' 'SKSLRSPSNMFVINLAVFDVMMMIEMPMFVLNSFNQHILGYQTICNIYASLGSISGFGGAITNAVIAFDRY' A
#
# COMPACT_ATOMS: atom_id res chain seq x y z
N SER A 1 -23.74 -10.67 -7.79
CA SER A 1 -22.29 -10.41 -7.93
C SER A 1 -21.92 -9.66 -9.21
N LYS A 2 -22.46 -9.99 -10.41
CA LYS A 2 -22.12 -9.30 -11.67
C LYS A 2 -22.42 -7.78 -11.72
N SER A 3 -23.33 -7.27 -10.90
CA SER A 3 -23.74 -5.86 -10.90
C SER A 3 -22.75 -4.89 -10.21
N LEU A 4 -21.82 -5.39 -9.37
CA LEU A 4 -20.87 -4.54 -8.64
C LEU A 4 -19.54 -4.34 -9.37
N ARG A 5 -19.29 -5.05 -10.46
CA ARG A 5 -18.04 -4.96 -11.21
C ARG A 5 -18.12 -3.81 -12.23
N SER A 6 -18.32 -2.59 -11.73
CA SER A 6 -18.16 -1.37 -12.51
C SER A 6 -16.67 -0.97 -12.52
N PRO A 7 -16.21 -0.23 -13.54
CA PRO A 7 -14.84 0.27 -13.59
C PRO A 7 -14.46 1.05 -12.32
N SER A 8 -15.34 1.92 -11.81
CA SER A 8 -15.10 2.66 -10.56
C SER A 8 -14.87 1.75 -9.35
N ASN A 9 -15.63 0.65 -9.23
CA ASN A 9 -15.46 -0.29 -8.12
C ASN A 9 -14.18 -1.12 -8.25
N MET A 10 -13.64 -1.29 -9.46
CA MET A 10 -12.37 -1.97 -9.69
C MET A 10 -11.18 -1.13 -9.19
N PHE A 11 -11.24 0.21 -9.36
CA PHE A 11 -10.23 1.11 -8.79
C PHE A 11 -10.22 1.10 -7.27
N VAL A 12 -11.39 1.02 -6.63
CA VAL A 12 -11.50 0.90 -5.16
C VAL A 12 -10.87 -0.41 -4.68
N ILE A 13 -11.07 -1.52 -5.40
CA ILE A 13 -10.41 -2.79 -5.07
C ILE A 13 -8.89 -2.69 -5.22
N ASN A 14 -8.40 -2.03 -6.28
CA ASN A 14 -6.97 -1.81 -6.49
C ASN A 14 -6.35 -0.99 -5.35
N LEU A 15 -7.06 0.05 -4.89
CA LEU A 15 -6.64 0.85 -3.74
C LEU A 15 -6.57 -0.01 -2.47
N ALA A 16 -7.59 -0.83 -2.22
CA ALA A 16 -7.61 -1.72 -1.06
C ALA A 16 -6.45 -2.74 -1.06
N VAL A 17 -5.98 -3.18 -2.24
CA VAL A 17 -4.79 -4.04 -2.35
C VAL A 17 -3.53 -3.30 -1.89
N PHE A 18 -3.36 -2.03 -2.28
CA PHE A 18 -2.23 -1.22 -1.83
C PHE A 18 -2.29 -0.93 -0.33
N ASP A 19 -3.48 -0.69 0.23
CA ASP A 19 -3.67 -0.50 1.67
C ASP A 19 -3.32 -1.76 2.47
N VAL A 20 -3.77 -2.94 2.00
CA VAL A 20 -3.40 -4.22 2.62
C VAL A 20 -1.88 -4.46 2.55
N MET A 21 -1.26 -4.10 1.43
CA MET A 21 0.20 -4.19 1.28
C MET A 21 0.92 -3.30 2.29
N MET A 22 0.47 -2.05 2.51
CA MET A 22 0.99 -1.21 3.60
C MET A 22 0.74 -1.81 4.99
N MET A 23 -0.43 -2.41 5.24
CA MET A 23 -0.73 -3.05 6.52
C MET A 23 0.22 -4.21 6.84
N ILE A 24 0.70 -4.93 5.82
CA ILE A 24 1.68 -6.02 5.99
C ILE A 24 3.06 -5.46 6.40
N GLU A 25 3.38 -4.22 6.03
CA GLU A 25 4.64 -3.57 6.38
C GLU A 25 4.63 -2.91 7.77
N MET A 26 3.46 -2.54 8.28
CA MET A 26 3.27 -1.99 9.63
C MET A 26 3.94 -2.78 10.76
N PRO A 27 3.86 -4.12 10.86
CA PRO A 27 4.53 -4.86 11.92
C PRO A 27 6.05 -4.67 11.92
N MET A 28 6.66 -4.53 10.73
CA MET A 28 8.09 -4.26 10.63
C MET A 28 8.42 -2.88 11.20
N PHE A 29 7.62 -1.87 10.88
CA PHE A 29 7.76 -0.53 11.45
C PHE A 29 7.64 -0.55 12.99
N VAL A 30 6.61 -1.20 13.51
CA VAL A 30 6.33 -1.31 14.95
C VAL A 30 7.49 -2.00 15.68
N LEU A 31 8.01 -3.10 15.16
CA LEU A 31 9.15 -3.80 15.76
C LEU A 31 10.43 -2.95 15.76
N ASN A 32 10.71 -2.24 14.67
CA ASN A 32 11.84 -1.30 14.61
C ASN A 32 11.68 -0.16 15.65
N SER A 33 10.46 0.38 15.84
CA SER A 33 10.20 1.41 16.84
C SER A 33 10.43 0.92 18.27
N PHE A 34 10.02 -0.32 18.59
CA PHE A 34 10.25 -0.92 19.92
C PHE A 34 11.73 -1.21 20.18
N ASN A 35 12.44 -1.74 19.19
CA ASN A 35 13.85 -2.13 19.34
C ASN A 35 14.81 -0.95 19.15
N GLN A 36 14.32 0.25 18.76
CA GLN A 36 15.09 1.47 18.50
C GLN A 36 16.29 1.26 17.53
N HIS A 37 16.28 0.15 16.78
CA HIS A 37 17.32 -0.23 15.84
C HIS A 37 16.70 -0.92 14.62
N ILE A 38 17.44 -0.90 13.51
CA ILE A 38 17.02 -1.51 12.25
C ILE A 38 17.11 -3.04 12.36
N LEU A 39 15.97 -3.71 12.48
CA LEU A 39 15.87 -5.16 12.48
C LEU A 39 16.01 -5.68 11.04
N GLY A 40 16.81 -6.72 10.82
CA GLY A 40 16.92 -7.38 9.51
C GLY A 40 17.98 -6.84 8.54
N TYR A 41 18.93 -6.04 9.03
CA TYR A 41 20.08 -5.56 8.23
C TYR A 41 19.68 -4.79 6.96
N GLN A 42 20.63 -4.54 6.06
CA GLN A 42 20.44 -3.75 4.84
C GLN A 42 19.37 -4.34 3.91
N THR A 43 19.29 -5.67 3.80
CA THR A 43 18.40 -6.35 2.84
C THR A 43 16.93 -6.12 3.18
N ILE A 44 16.54 -6.25 4.45
CA ILE A 44 15.15 -6.01 4.87
C ILE A 44 14.80 -4.52 4.76
N CYS A 45 15.72 -3.62 5.08
CA CYS A 45 15.52 -2.19 4.90
C CYS A 45 15.23 -1.82 3.43
N ASN A 46 15.99 -2.38 2.49
CA ASN A 46 15.77 -2.16 1.06
C ASN A 46 14.42 -2.72 0.60
N ILE A 47 14.03 -3.90 1.07
CA ILE A 47 12.73 -4.50 0.73
C ILE A 47 11.59 -3.65 1.28
N TYR A 48 11.65 -3.26 2.55
CA TYR A 48 10.66 -2.38 3.19
C TYR A 48 10.54 -1.03 2.47
N ALA A 49 11.67 -0.41 2.11
CA ALA A 49 11.65 0.85 1.37
C ALA A 49 11.03 0.68 -0.03
N SER A 50 11.33 -0.42 -0.72
CA SER A 50 10.80 -0.69 -2.06
C SER A 50 9.30 -0.99 -2.05
N LEU A 51 8.84 -1.85 -1.14
CA LEU A 51 7.44 -2.23 -1.01
C LEU A 51 6.60 -1.05 -0.52
N GLY A 52 7.08 -0.29 0.47
CA GLY A 52 6.44 0.94 0.96
C GLY A 52 6.34 2.03 -0.10
N SER A 53 7.35 2.14 -0.97
CA SER A 53 7.29 3.06 -2.11
C SER A 53 6.22 2.62 -3.11
N ILE A 54 6.16 1.34 -3.46
CA ILE A 54 5.19 0.81 -4.42
C ILE A 54 3.76 0.98 -3.90
N SER A 55 3.49 0.61 -2.65
CA SER A 55 2.17 0.74 -2.03
C SER A 55 1.76 2.21 -1.87
N GLY A 56 2.69 3.09 -1.49
CA GLY A 56 2.47 4.54 -1.36
C GLY A 56 2.15 5.23 -2.68
N PHE A 57 3.03 5.10 -3.68
CA PHE A 57 2.82 5.71 -4.99
C PHE A 57 1.62 5.07 -5.72
N GLY A 58 1.48 3.74 -5.65
CA GLY A 58 0.35 3.02 -6.25
C GLY A 58 -1.00 3.44 -5.66
N GLY A 59 -1.08 3.58 -4.34
CA GLY A 59 -2.26 4.09 -3.64
C GLY A 59 -2.58 5.54 -4.02
N ALA A 60 -1.58 6.41 -4.06
CA ALA A 60 -1.75 7.82 -4.44
C ALA A 60 -2.26 7.99 -5.87
N ILE A 61 -1.67 7.27 -6.83
CA ILE A 61 -2.12 7.29 -8.24
C ILE A 61 -3.54 6.75 -8.35
N THR A 62 -3.85 5.63 -7.67
CA THR A 62 -5.20 5.05 -7.71
C THR A 62 -6.23 6.01 -7.13
N ASN A 63 -5.89 6.71 -6.03
CA ASN A 63 -6.76 7.72 -5.44
C ASN A 63 -6.98 8.92 -6.38
N ALA A 64 -5.94 9.36 -7.09
CA ALA A 64 -6.07 10.41 -8.11
C ALA A 64 -6.97 10.00 -9.28
N VAL A 65 -6.87 8.74 -9.74
CA VAL A 65 -7.74 8.19 -10.79
C VAL A 65 -9.18 8.09 -10.32
N ILE A 66 -9.43 7.63 -9.09
CA ILE A 66 -10.79 7.58 -8.50
C ILE A 66 -11.40 8.99 -8.42
N ALA A 67 -10.59 9.98 -8.03
CA ALA A 67 -11.04 11.36 -8.02
C ALA A 67 -11.42 11.81 -9.43
N PHE A 68 -10.56 11.58 -10.43
CA PHE A 68 -10.82 11.94 -11.83
C PHE A 68 -12.03 11.22 -12.42
N ASP A 69 -12.25 9.94 -12.10
CA ASP A 69 -13.42 9.16 -12.56
C ASP A 69 -14.75 9.65 -11.95
N ARG A 70 -14.70 10.32 -10.80
CA ARG A 70 -15.86 10.92 -10.12
C ARG A 70 -16.16 12.36 -10.56
N TYR A 71 -15.23 13.03 -11.22
CA TYR A 71 -15.40 14.38 -11.77
C TYR A 71 -15.93 14.31 -13.20
#